data_AF-E6PT86-F1
#
_entry.id   AF-E6PT86-F1
#
_cell.length_a   1.000
_cell.length_b   1.000
_cell.length_c   1.000
_cell.angle_alpha   90.00
_cell.angle_beta   90.00
_cell.angle_gamma   90.00
#
_symmetry.space_group_name_H-M   'P 1'
#
loop_
_entity.id
_entity.type
_entity.pdbx_description
1 polymer ?
#
loop_
_entity_poly.entity_id
_entity_poly.type
_entity_poly.pdbx_seq_one_letter_code
_entity_poly.pdbx_strand_id
1 'polypeptide(L)'
;MIIRPRLHWFRMLFILHGSVLPKIWMQLLIITAMASAITMSGGGILGWKVGLTFVPFTLIGIALAILLGFRNSASYERYWD
;
A
#
# COMPACT_ATOMS: atom_id res chain seq x y z
N MET A 1 -4.52 -25.03 -9.97
CA MET A 1 -3.20 -24.41 -9.75
C MET A 1 -2.70 -23.82 -11.06
N ILE A 2 -2.53 -22.50 -11.17
CA ILE A 2 -1.96 -21.88 -12.37
C ILE A 2 -0.44 -21.98 -12.26
N ILE A 3 0.15 -22.94 -12.98
CA ILE A 3 1.60 -23.14 -13.01
C ILE A 3 2.20 -22.07 -13.93
N ARG A 4 2.71 -20.99 -13.33
CA ARG A 4 3.51 -19.97 -14.04
C ARG A 4 4.97 -20.42 -14.08
N PRO A 5 5.70 -20.21 -15.19
CA PRO A 5 7.16 -20.38 -15.18
C PRO A 5 7.78 -19.47 -14.11
N ARG A 6 8.77 -19.98 -13.36
CA ARG A 6 9.43 -19.21 -12.30
C ARG A 6 10.29 -18.10 -12.91
N LEU A 7 9.70 -16.92 -13.03
CA LEU A 7 10.45 -15.71 -13.36
C LEU A 7 11.31 -15.28 -12.17
N HIS A 8 12.46 -14.67 -12.46
CA HIS A 8 13.29 -14.02 -11.46
C HIS A 8 12.47 -12.95 -10.70
N TRP A 9 12.63 -12.85 -9.38
CA TRP A 9 11.85 -11.94 -8.53
C TRP A 9 11.85 -10.49 -9.04
N PHE A 10 12.99 -10.04 -9.56
CA PHE A 10 13.13 -8.70 -10.15
C PHE A 10 12.23 -8.50 -11.38
N ARG A 11 12.13 -9.52 -12.26
CA ARG A 11 11.25 -9.46 -13.43
C ARG A 11 9.77 -9.44 -13.02
N MET A 12 9.41 -10.05 -11.90
CA MET A 12 8.03 -10.04 -11.40
C MET A 12 7.53 -8.64 -11.03
N LEU A 13 8.41 -7.72 -10.62
CA LEU A 13 8.04 -6.34 -10.27
C LEU A 13 7.42 -5.56 -11.45
N PHE A 14 7.82 -5.90 -12.68
CA PHE A 14 7.38 -5.21 -13.90
C PHE A 14 6.18 -5.89 -14.58
N ILE A 15 5.63 -6.96 -14.00
CA ILE A 15 4.46 -7.65 -14.56
C ILE A 15 3.19 -6.93 -14.11
N LEU A 16 2.47 -6.33 -15.07
CA LEU A 16 1.18 -5.67 -14.82
C LEU A 16 0.00 -6.66 -14.88
N HIS A 17 0.08 -7.66 -15.76
CA HIS A 17 -0.99 -8.63 -15.98
C HIS A 17 -1.10 -9.58 -14.78
N GLY A 18 -2.20 -9.48 -14.03
CA GLY A 18 -2.42 -10.25 -12.80
C GLY A 18 -1.78 -9.65 -11.55
N SER A 19 -1.24 -8.43 -11.63
CA SER A 19 -0.77 -7.67 -10.47
C SER A 19 -1.93 -7.05 -9.68
N VAL A 20 -1.65 -6.65 -8.44
CA VAL A 20 -2.56 -5.83 -7.63
C VAL A 20 -2.57 -4.39 -8.13
N LEU A 21 -1.55 -3.94 -8.87
CA LEU A 21 -1.39 -2.55 -9.30
C LEU A 21 -2.60 -2.01 -10.09
N PRO A 22 -3.18 -2.71 -11.09
CA PRO A 22 -4.39 -2.26 -11.78
C PRO A 22 -5.66 -2.24 -10.90
N LYS A 23 -5.65 -2.88 -9.72
CA LYS A 23 -6.76 -2.77 -8.76
C LYS A 23 -6.64 -1.54 -7.85
N ILE A 24 -5.42 -1.08 -7.57
CA ILE A 24 -5.16 0.00 -6.61
C ILE A 24 -4.61 1.29 -7.23
N TRP A 25 -4.43 1.35 -8.56
CA TRP A 25 -3.78 2.49 -9.23
C TRP A 25 -4.47 3.84 -8.95
N MET A 26 -5.81 3.87 -8.91
CA MET A 26 -6.57 5.10 -8.66
C MET A 26 -6.38 5.58 -7.21
N GLN A 27 -6.41 4.65 -6.25
CA GLN A 27 -6.13 4.95 -4.85
C GLN A 27 -4.69 5.45 -4.65
N LEU A 28 -3.71 4.81 -5.30
CA LEU A 28 -2.32 5.26 -5.29
C LEU A 28 -2.19 6.68 -5.85
N LEU A 29 -2.80 6.95 -7.00
CA LEU A 29 -2.74 8.27 -7.64
C LEU A 29 -3.31 9.35 -6.71
N ILE A 30 -4.48 9.13 -6.11
CA ILE A 30 -5.11 10.09 -5.20
C ILE A 30 -4.21 10.36 -3.99
N ILE A 31 -3.66 9.32 -3.35
CA ILE A 31 -2.78 9.46 -2.18
C ILE A 31 -1.51 10.21 -2.56
N THR A 32 -0.88 9.85 -3.68
CA THR A 32 0.34 10.52 -4.17
C THR A 32 0.08 11.99 -4.52
N ALA A 33 -1.03 12.28 -5.19
CA ALA A 33 -1.42 13.65 -5.51
C ALA A 33 -1.62 14.47 -4.23
N MET A 34 -2.35 13.94 -3.24
CA MET A 34 -2.56 14.60 -1.95
C MET A 34 -1.24 14.83 -1.20
N ALA A 35 -0.37 13.82 -1.13
CA ALA A 35 0.94 13.94 -0.50
C ALA A 35 1.83 14.98 -1.19
N SER A 36 1.80 15.02 -2.53
CA SER A 36 2.54 16.02 -3.30
C SER A 36 2.03 17.44 -3.05
N ALA A 37 0.71 17.64 -2.98
CA ALA A 37 0.10 18.94 -2.69
C ALA A 37 0.49 19.47 -1.30
N ILE A 38 0.50 18.59 -0.29
CA ILE A 38 0.91 18.94 1.09
C ILE A 38 2.42 19.25 1.15
N THR A 39 3.22 18.52 0.38
CA THR A 39 4.68 18.75 0.33
C THR A 39 4.99 20.07 -0.36
N MET A 40 4.31 20.38 -1.47
CA MET A 40 4.46 21.64 -2.20
C MET A 40 3.98 22.86 -1.38
N SER A 41 2.98 22.70 -0.51
CA SER A 41 2.54 23.78 0.40
C SER A 41 3.47 24.00 1.60
N GLY A 42 4.54 23.20 1.74
CA GLY A 42 5.52 23.34 2.81
C GLY A 42 4.95 23.10 4.22
N GLY A 43 3.81 22.40 4.32
CA GLY A 43 3.10 22.19 5.59
C GLY A 43 2.37 23.43 6.12
N GLY A 44 2.35 24.53 5.36
CA GLY A 44 1.54 25.72 5.64
C GLY A 44 0.19 25.59 4.94
N ILE A 45 -0.86 25.34 5.71
CA ILE A 45 -2.23 25.35 5.20
C ILE A 45 -2.90 26.55 5.88
N LEU A 46 -3.34 27.55 5.09
CA LEU A 46 -4.07 28.73 5.60
C LEU A 46 -3.31 29.54 6.69
N GLY A 47 -1.97 29.58 6.66
CA GLY A 47 -1.15 30.33 7.63
C GLY A 47 -0.91 29.60 8.97
N TRP A 48 -1.44 28.39 9.14
CA TRP A 48 -1.15 27.54 10.28
C TRP A 48 -0.24 26.38 9.88
N LYS A 49 0.87 26.22 10.60
CA LYS A 49 1.71 25.02 10.50
C LYS A 49 0.99 23.89 11.22
N VAL A 50 0.37 22.99 10.45
CA VAL A 50 -0.17 21.76 11.02
C VAL A 50 1.02 20.90 11.44
N GLY A 51 1.12 20.57 12.72
CA GLY A 51 2.11 19.62 13.22
C GLY A 51 1.76 18.22 12.75
N LEU A 52 2.25 17.81 11.57
CA LEU A 52 2.16 16.41 11.13
C LEU A 52 3.05 15.55 12.04
N THR A 53 2.43 14.85 12.99
CA THR A 53 3.10 13.83 13.81
C THR A 53 2.91 12.44 13.19
N PHE A 54 3.97 11.64 13.19
CA PHE A 54 3.96 10.28 12.64
C PHE A 54 3.35 9.24 13.58
N VAL A 55 3.24 9.57 14.88
CA VAL A 55 2.79 8.64 15.93
C VAL A 55 1.47 7.92 15.60
N PRO A 56 0.36 8.60 15.25
CA PRO A 56 -0.89 7.92 14.94
C PRO A 56 -0.79 7.03 13.70
N PHE A 57 0.00 7.43 12.69
CA PHE A 57 0.21 6.62 11.48
C PHE A 57 0.94 5.33 11.78
N THR A 58 1.95 5.35 12.64
CA THR A 58 2.68 4.15 13.05
C THR A 58 1.78 3.18 13.81
N LEU A 59 0.96 3.68 14.75
CA LEU A 59 0.03 2.83 15.51
C LEU A 59 -1.00 2.16 14.61
N ILE A 60 -1.60 2.92 13.69
CA ILE A 60 -2.55 2.38 12.71
C ILE A 60 -1.86 1.38 11.77
N GLY A 61 -0.64 1.69 11.31
CA GLY A 61 0.13 0.83 10.42
C GLY A 61 0.45 -0.53 11.04
N ILE A 62 0.86 -0.55 12.32
CA ILE A 62 1.12 -1.79 13.06
C ILE A 62 -0.17 -2.62 13.19
N ALA A 63 -1.28 -1.98 13.59
CA ALA A 63 -2.56 -2.66 13.72
C ALA A 63 -3.02 -3.30 12.40
N LEU A 64 -2.90 -2.56 11.28
CA LEU A 64 -3.23 -3.06 9.95
C LEU A 64 -2.33 -4.22 9.53
N ALA A 65 -1.01 -4.13 9.76
CA ALA A 65 -0.06 -5.16 9.40
C ALA A 65 -0.37 -6.50 10.10
N ILE A 66 -0.68 -6.45 11.40
CA ILE A 66 -1.04 -7.64 12.18
C ILE A 66 -2.34 -8.26 11.68
N LEU A 67 -3.39 -7.44 11.48
CA LEU A 67 -4.69 -7.92 10.99
C LEU A 67 -4.59 -8.50 9.57
N LEU A 68 -3.81 -7.87 8.69
CA LEU A 68 -3.55 -8.43 7.36
C LEU A 68 -2.78 -9.74 7.44
N GLY A 69 -1.82 -9.86 8.38
CA GLY A 69 -1.10 -11.10 8.63
C GLY A 69 -2.05 -12.25 8.96
N PHE A 70 -2.94 -12.04 9.94
CA PHE A 70 -3.96 -13.04 10.30
C PHE A 70 -4.90 -13.36 9.13
N ARG A 71 -5.40 -12.33 8.44
CA ARG A 71 -6.32 -12.51 7.30
C ARG A 71 -5.65 -13.28 6.15
N ASN A 72 -4.39 -12.98 5.86
CA ASN A 72 -3.65 -13.61 4.78
C ASN A 72 -3.36 -15.09 5.11
N SER A 73 -2.94 -15.40 6.33
CA SER A 73 -2.71 -16.78 6.77
C SER A 73 -3.98 -17.64 6.66
N ALA A 74 -5.12 -17.16 7.17
CA ALA A 74 -6.38 -17.90 7.08
C ALA A 74 -6.88 -18.07 5.63
N SER A 75 -6.69 -17.05 4.79
CA SER A 75 -7.05 -17.13 3.36
C SER A 75 -6.13 -18.08 2.60
N TYR A 76 -4.85 -18.13 2.98
CA TYR A 76 -3.87 -19.04 2.39
C TYR A 76 -4.21 -20.48 2.73
N GLU A 77 -4.48 -20.80 4.00
CA GLU A 77 -4.88 -22.15 4.44
C GLU A 77 -6.06 -22.68 3.61
N ARG A 78 -7.14 -21.90 3.47
CA ARG A 78 -8.31 -22.26 2.66
C ARG A 78 -8.07 -22.35 1.15
N TYR A 79 -7.02 -21.72 0.63
CA TYR A 79 -6.66 -21.82 -0.78
C TYR A 79 -5.95 -23.15 -1.11
N TRP A 80 -5.32 -23.77 -0.10
CA TRP A 80 -4.60 -25.04 -0.26
C TRP A 80 -5.44 -26.29 0.05
N ASP A 81 -6.54 -26.14 0.80
CA ASP A 81 -7.60 -27.15 0.93
C ASP A 81 -8.38 -27.34 -0.38
#